data_AF-A0A9P0HTH2-F1
#
_entry.id   AF-A0A9P0HTH2-F1
#
_cell.length_a   1.000
_cell.length_b   1.000
_cell.length_c   1.000
_cell.angle_alpha   90.00
_cell.angle_beta   90.00
_cell.angle_gamma   90.00
#
_symmetry.space_group_name_H-M   'P 1'
#
loop_
_entity.id
_entity.type
_entity.pdbx_description
1 polymer ?
#
loop_
_entity_poly.entity_id
_entity_poly.type
_entity_poly.pdbx_seq_one_letter_code
_entity_poly.pdbx_strand_id
1 'polypeptide(L)'
;MATLWQYLLEVYEDVVDKNADPRVVNLPLISSPFPTIAIVIIYNYFVNKWGPLLMKSREPFELKNVMILFDIIQIILNIYLFCMCIKLPFIDLSYSLICEEVDYSDHPTSLSIAFNVWIYFMVKVMDLLDTVFMVLRKKERQISFLHVYHHTGMVMSGWIATKYVPGGHVVLVGLINSFVHAVMYVYYLLTAINPEYKKSIWWKKHLTELQMVQFIILAWHSAIAVLNPSCNFPKILMGIFFPQNFFMLIMFWDFYRKNYLSKKNIQPEKVLENKVETNNNMEKKVV
;
A
#
# COMPACT_ATOMS: atom_id res chain seq x y z
N MET A 1 -31.25 26.30 23.61
CA MET A 1 -31.22 24.97 23.00
C MET A 1 -30.34 25.08 21.77
N ALA A 2 -29.16 24.46 21.78
CA ALA A 2 -28.38 24.34 20.55
C ALA A 2 -29.22 23.55 19.53
N THR A 3 -29.27 24.02 18.28
CA THR A 3 -29.89 23.25 17.20
C THR A 3 -29.08 21.98 16.96
N LEU A 4 -29.70 20.91 16.44
CA LEU A 4 -28.97 19.69 16.04
C LEU A 4 -27.76 20.02 15.15
N TRP A 5 -27.89 21.03 14.29
CA TRP A 5 -26.80 21.51 13.45
C TRP A 5 -25.63 22.11 14.24
N GLN A 6 -25.90 22.94 15.25
CA GLN A 6 -24.86 23.48 16.12
C GLN A 6 -24.13 22.38 16.89
N TYR A 7 -24.88 21.39 17.41
CA TYR A 7 -24.28 20.23 18.06
C TYR A 7 -23.38 19.41 17.11
N LEU A 8 -23.81 19.20 15.86
CA LEU A 8 -23.01 18.49 14.86
C LEU A 8 -21.74 19.26 14.48
N LEU A 9 -21.81 20.59 14.40
CA LEU A 9 -20.65 21.44 14.16
C LEU A 9 -19.67 21.40 15.34
N GLU A 10 -20.15 21.50 16.57
CA GLU A 10 -19.31 21.39 17.77
C GLU A 10 -18.58 20.03 17.81
N VAL A 11 -19.28 18.93 17.54
CA VAL A 11 -18.66 17.60 17.48
C VAL A 11 -17.63 17.51 16.35
N TYR A 12 -17.91 18.12 15.20
CA TYR A 12 -16.96 18.16 14.09
C TYR A 12 -15.69 18.93 14.48
N GLU A 13 -15.81 20.13 15.03
CA GLU A 13 -14.68 20.95 15.45
C GLU A 13 -13.84 20.24 16.53
N ASP A 14 -14.50 19.64 17.53
CA ASP A 14 -13.82 18.92 18.62
C ASP A 14 -13.08 17.67 18.14
N VAL A 15 -13.63 16.94 17.16
CA VAL A 15 -13.04 15.67 16.69
C VAL A 15 -12.03 15.88 15.57
N VAL A 16 -12.31 16.79 14.63
CA VAL A 16 -11.57 16.93 13.37
C VAL A 16 -10.52 18.03 13.44
N ASP A 17 -10.83 19.16 14.05
CA ASP A 17 -10.00 20.36 13.94
C ASP A 17 -9.20 20.67 15.21
N LYS A 18 -9.73 20.37 16.39
CA LYS A 18 -9.07 20.67 17.67
C LYS A 18 -7.68 20.06 17.84
N ASN A 19 -7.49 18.83 17.37
CA ASN A 19 -6.21 18.12 17.47
C ASN A 19 -5.40 18.17 16.16
N ALA A 20 -5.88 18.89 15.15
CA ALA A 20 -5.21 18.99 13.87
C ALA A 20 -3.89 19.74 13.99
N ASP A 21 -2.87 19.28 13.27
CA ASP A 21 -1.61 19.99 13.16
C ASP A 21 -1.77 21.21 12.22
N PRO A 22 -1.62 22.45 12.72
CA PRO A 22 -1.87 23.66 11.94
C PRO A 22 -0.91 23.81 10.75
N ARG A 23 0.22 23.10 10.73
CA ARG A 23 1.23 23.16 9.66
C ARG A 23 0.76 22.50 8.37
N VAL A 24 -0.24 21.62 8.45
CA VAL A 24 -0.71 20.81 7.30
C VAL A 24 -2.17 21.06 6.92
N VAL A 25 -2.96 21.79 7.72
CA VAL A 25 -4.42 21.93 7.50
C VAL A 25 -4.79 22.54 6.15
N ASN A 26 -3.92 23.37 5.59
CA ASN A 26 -4.14 24.04 4.30
C ASN A 26 -3.63 23.21 3.11
N LEU A 27 -3.01 22.05 3.36
CA LEU A 27 -2.55 21.18 2.28
C LEU A 27 -3.75 20.51 1.59
N PRO A 28 -3.65 20.25 0.28
CA PRO A 28 -4.71 19.60 -0.47
C PRO A 28 -5.19 18.30 0.19
N LEU A 29 -6.52 18.12 0.25
CA LEU A 29 -7.22 16.98 0.86
C LEU A 29 -7.09 16.83 2.39
N ILE A 30 -6.39 17.71 3.11
CA ILE A 30 -6.21 17.62 4.58
C ILE A 30 -7.19 18.50 5.37
N SER A 31 -7.72 19.57 4.76
CA SER A 31 -8.63 20.49 5.44
C SER A 31 -9.85 19.81 6.04
N SER A 32 -10.39 18.79 5.37
CA SER A 32 -11.55 18.02 5.82
C SER A 32 -11.38 16.54 5.48
N PRO A 33 -11.97 15.61 6.26
CA PRO A 33 -11.98 14.18 5.92
C PRO A 33 -12.89 13.84 4.74
N PHE A 34 -13.90 14.67 4.44
CA PHE A 34 -14.94 14.33 3.46
C PHE A 34 -14.42 14.07 2.05
N PRO A 35 -13.48 14.85 1.48
CA PRO A 35 -12.90 14.55 0.17
C PRO A 35 -12.22 13.17 0.13
N THR A 36 -11.43 12.83 1.15
CA THR A 36 -10.73 11.55 1.24
C THR A 36 -11.72 10.38 1.38
N ILE A 37 -12.75 10.53 2.22
CA ILE A 37 -13.82 9.54 2.37
C ILE A 37 -14.56 9.36 1.05
N ALA A 38 -14.87 10.44 0.34
CA ALA A 38 -15.53 10.39 -0.96
C ALA A 38 -14.67 9.64 -1.99
N ILE A 39 -13.37 9.92 -2.07
CA ILE A 39 -12.42 9.20 -2.94
C ILE A 39 -12.46 7.70 -2.64
N VAL A 40 -12.37 7.31 -1.36
CA VAL A 40 -12.39 5.90 -0.95
C VAL A 40 -13.71 5.21 -1.30
N ILE A 41 -14.85 5.87 -1.06
CA ILE A 41 -16.18 5.32 -1.37
C ILE A 41 -16.33 5.16 -2.90
N ILE A 42 -15.97 6.18 -3.67
CA ILE A 42 -16.06 6.14 -5.14
C ILE A 42 -15.14 5.07 -5.69
N TYR A 43 -13.90 4.98 -5.21
CA TYR A 43 -12.94 3.95 -5.58
C TYR A 43 -13.49 2.54 -5.31
N ASN A 44 -14.00 2.28 -4.10
CA ASN A 44 -14.54 0.97 -3.74
C ASN A 44 -15.78 0.62 -4.56
N TYR A 45 -16.67 1.59 -4.84
CA TYR A 45 -17.83 1.38 -5.69
C TYR A 45 -17.42 1.10 -7.14
N PHE A 46 -16.42 1.83 -7.66
CA PHE A 46 -15.87 1.62 -9.00
C PHE A 46 -15.25 0.23 -9.13
N VAL A 47 -14.33 -0.14 -8.24
CA VAL A 47 -13.58 -1.40 -8.34
C VAL A 47 -14.48 -2.63 -8.20
N ASN A 48 -15.43 -2.61 -7.26
CA ASN A 48 -16.21 -3.79 -6.92
C ASN A 48 -17.50 -3.95 -7.74
N LYS A 49 -18.04 -2.87 -8.32
CA LYS A 49 -19.33 -2.90 -9.02
C LYS A 49 -19.33 -2.17 -10.35
N TRP A 50 -19.11 -0.86 -10.32
CA TRP A 50 -19.41 -0.02 -11.48
C TRP A 50 -18.42 -0.25 -12.64
N GLY A 51 -17.12 -0.34 -12.36
CA GLY A 51 -16.08 -0.60 -13.35
C GLY A 51 -16.23 -1.97 -14.04
N PRO A 52 -16.34 -3.09 -13.31
CA PRO A 52 -16.63 -4.40 -13.91
C PRO A 52 -17.91 -4.41 -14.77
N LEU A 53 -18.98 -3.75 -14.32
CA LEU A 53 -20.22 -3.63 -15.08
C LEU A 53 -20.02 -2.87 -16.40
N LEU A 54 -19.29 -1.75 -16.37
CA LEU A 54 -18.95 -0.96 -17.55
C LEU A 54 -18.07 -1.74 -18.54
N MET A 55 -17.17 -2.58 -18.03
CA MET A 55 -16.25 -3.37 -18.83
C MET A 55 -16.88 -4.65 -19.40
N LYS A 56 -18.04 -5.10 -18.89
CA LYS A 56 -18.67 -6.37 -19.32
C LYS A 56 -18.81 -6.47 -20.84
N SER A 57 -19.27 -5.40 -21.49
CA SER A 57 -19.50 -5.33 -22.95
C SER A 57 -18.38 -4.64 -23.73
N ARG A 58 -17.20 -4.43 -23.13
CA ARG A 58 -16.06 -3.75 -23.76
C ARG A 58 -14.84 -4.67 -23.83
N GLU A 59 -14.01 -4.49 -24.83
CA GLU A 59 -12.70 -5.13 -24.86
C GLU A 59 -11.77 -4.53 -23.80
N PRO A 60 -10.78 -5.30 -23.27
CA PRO A 60 -9.78 -4.77 -22.35
C PRO A 60 -9.01 -3.59 -22.97
N PHE A 61 -8.84 -2.50 -22.21
CA PHE A 61 -8.07 -1.36 -22.70
C PHE A 61 -6.56 -1.68 -22.81
N GLU A 62 -5.93 -1.21 -23.88
CA GLU A 62 -4.47 -1.29 -24.07
C GLU A 62 -3.75 -0.12 -23.39
N LEU A 63 -3.53 -0.25 -22.08
CA LEU A 63 -2.94 0.81 -21.25
C LEU A 63 -1.41 0.71 -21.06
N LYS A 64 -0.69 0.02 -21.95
CA LYS A 64 0.74 -0.30 -21.75
C LYS A 64 1.59 0.94 -21.47
N ASN A 65 1.52 1.96 -22.33
CA ASN A 65 2.36 3.15 -22.20
C ASN A 65 1.97 4.01 -20.99
N VAL A 66 0.66 4.06 -20.69
CA VAL A 66 0.15 4.75 -19.50
C VAL A 66 0.68 4.10 -18.22
N MET A 67 0.66 2.76 -18.15
CA MET A 67 1.21 2.03 -17.01
C MET A 67 2.72 2.18 -16.88
N ILE A 68 3.47 2.15 -18.00
CA ILE A 68 4.92 2.40 -17.98
C ILE A 68 5.22 3.78 -17.39
N LEU A 69 4.52 4.82 -17.85
CA LEU A 69 4.70 6.17 -17.32
C LEU A 69 4.32 6.25 -15.83
N PHE A 70 3.20 5.63 -15.46
CA PHE A 70 2.75 5.57 -14.07
C PHE A 70 3.76 4.87 -13.16
N ASP A 71 4.27 3.70 -13.57
CA ASP A 71 5.28 2.94 -12.81
C ASP A 71 6.57 3.76 -12.66
N ILE A 72 7.02 4.48 -13.70
CA ILE A 72 8.20 5.37 -13.62
C ILE A 72 7.97 6.50 -12.60
N ILE A 73 6.82 7.17 -12.65
CA ILE A 73 6.47 8.23 -11.69
C ILE A 73 6.45 7.67 -10.27
N GLN A 74 5.84 6.50 -10.07
CA GLN A 74 5.78 5.83 -8.78
C GLN A 74 7.16 5.45 -8.25
N ILE A 75 8.07 4.96 -9.10
CA ILE A 75 9.46 4.67 -8.71
C ILE A 75 10.14 5.95 -8.23
N ILE A 76 10.05 7.04 -8.98
CA ILE A 76 10.68 8.33 -8.63
C ILE A 76 10.16 8.85 -7.29
N LEU A 77 8.83 8.87 -7.10
CA LEU A 77 8.20 9.37 -5.88
C LEU A 77 8.57 8.53 -4.66
N ASN A 78 8.59 7.20 -4.80
CA ASN A 78 8.96 6.31 -3.70
C ASN A 78 10.45 6.36 -3.36
N ILE A 79 11.35 6.51 -4.35
CA ILE A 79 12.78 6.74 -4.10
C ILE A 79 12.99 8.10 -3.42
N TYR A 80 12.30 9.14 -3.87
CA TYR A 80 12.35 10.46 -3.24
C TYR A 80 11.94 10.38 -1.76
N LEU A 81 10.78 9.78 -1.47
CA LEU A 81 10.29 9.61 -0.10
C LEU A 81 11.25 8.78 0.74
N PHE A 82 11.77 7.67 0.20
CA PHE A 82 12.77 6.85 0.89
C PHE A 82 13.99 7.67 1.30
N CYS A 83 14.58 8.43 0.37
CA CYS A 83 15.74 9.28 0.66
C CYS A 83 15.42 10.39 1.67
N MET A 84 14.28 11.06 1.54
CA MET A 84 13.89 12.14 2.45
C MET A 84 13.56 11.62 3.86
N CYS A 85 12.94 10.45 3.97
CA CYS A 85 12.71 9.78 5.26
C CYS A 85 14.00 9.28 5.93
N ILE A 86 15.11 9.13 5.20
CA ILE A 86 16.44 8.88 5.82
C ILE A 86 17.06 10.20 6.25
N LYS A 87 17.17 11.15 5.31
CA LYS A 87 17.93 12.37 5.49
C LYS A 87 17.38 13.24 6.62
N LEU A 88 16.13 13.67 6.53
CA LEU A 88 15.59 14.65 7.47
C LEU A 88 15.47 14.08 8.90
N PRO A 89 14.89 12.88 9.10
CA PRO A 89 14.62 12.38 10.45
C PRO A 89 15.86 11.76 11.09
N PHE A 90 16.58 10.87 10.39
CA PHE A 90 17.66 10.09 10.99
C PHE A 90 19.04 10.73 10.87
N ILE A 91 19.31 11.50 9.80
CA ILE A 91 20.60 12.18 9.64
C ILE A 91 20.55 13.57 10.29
N ASP A 92 19.56 14.39 9.92
CA ASP A 92 19.53 15.80 10.35
C ASP A 92 18.99 15.97 11.79
N LEU A 93 18.02 15.15 12.21
CA LEU A 93 17.41 15.21 13.55
C LEU A 93 17.80 14.07 14.49
N SER A 94 18.57 13.07 14.01
CA SER A 94 19.00 11.92 14.82
C SER A 94 17.84 11.17 15.52
N TYR A 95 16.73 10.96 14.80
CA TYR A 95 15.56 10.22 15.30
C TYR A 95 15.92 8.89 15.93
N SER A 96 15.29 8.60 17.06
CA SER A 96 15.33 7.31 17.73
C SER A 96 14.51 6.28 16.99
N LEU A 97 15.09 5.11 16.74
CA LEU A 97 14.35 3.95 16.21
C LEU A 97 13.49 3.25 17.27
N ILE A 98 13.61 3.62 18.55
CA ILE A 98 12.88 2.98 19.66
C ILE A 98 11.56 3.69 19.90
N CYS A 99 11.61 5.01 20.05
CA CYS A 99 10.44 5.87 20.19
C CYS A 99 10.84 7.28 19.80
N GLU A 100 10.11 7.84 18.86
CA GLU A 100 10.28 9.23 18.44
C GLU A 100 8.92 9.95 18.46
N GLU A 101 8.90 11.11 19.09
CA GLU A 101 7.71 11.97 19.16
C GLU A 101 7.58 12.82 17.90
N VAL A 102 6.39 13.39 17.69
CA VAL A 102 6.23 14.37 16.63
C VAL A 102 6.74 15.71 17.15
N ASP A 103 7.73 16.28 16.46
CA ASP A 103 8.10 17.67 16.64
C ASP A 103 7.03 18.55 15.99
N TYR A 104 6.26 19.29 16.79
CA TYR A 104 5.21 20.22 16.32
C TYR A 104 5.71 21.66 16.11
N SER A 105 7.01 21.91 16.26
CA SER A 105 7.57 23.24 16.04
C SER A 105 7.58 23.65 14.57
N ASP A 106 7.77 24.95 14.33
CA ASP A 106 8.00 25.53 13.00
C ASP A 106 9.46 25.40 12.54
N HIS A 107 10.24 24.48 13.12
CA HIS A 107 11.61 24.23 12.67
C HIS A 107 11.61 23.77 11.20
N PRO A 108 12.48 24.31 10.32
CA PRO A 108 12.44 24.03 8.88
C PRO A 108 12.48 22.55 8.51
N THR A 109 13.26 21.75 9.25
CA THR A 109 13.34 20.30 9.05
C THR A 109 12.04 19.61 9.45
N SER A 110 11.40 20.05 10.53
CA SER A 110 10.14 19.48 11.02
C SER A 110 8.99 19.77 10.04
N LEU A 111 8.90 21.01 9.54
CA LEU A 111 7.98 21.39 8.46
C LEU A 111 8.19 20.54 7.20
N SER A 112 9.45 20.29 6.84
CA SER A 112 9.80 19.45 5.69
C SER A 112 9.39 17.99 5.90
N ILE A 113 9.55 17.45 7.10
CA ILE A 113 9.08 16.10 7.45
C ILE A 113 7.55 16.04 7.31
N ALA A 114 6.83 17.00 7.89
CA ALA A 114 5.38 17.04 7.81
C ALA A 114 4.86 17.10 6.36
N PHE A 115 5.51 17.90 5.53
CA PHE A 115 5.22 17.97 4.11
C PHE A 115 5.51 16.64 3.38
N ASN A 116 6.60 15.94 3.73
CA ASN A 116 6.90 14.62 3.17
C ASN A 116 5.88 13.55 3.61
N VAL A 117 5.34 13.63 4.83
CA VAL A 117 4.23 12.75 5.25
C VAL A 117 2.97 13.03 4.42
N TRP A 118 2.70 14.28 4.06
CA TRP A 118 1.62 14.61 3.12
C TRP A 118 1.89 14.08 1.70
N ILE A 119 3.12 14.20 1.17
CA ILE A 119 3.49 13.61 -0.12
C ILE A 119 3.27 12.09 -0.09
N TYR A 120 3.67 11.42 1.00
CA TYR A 120 3.42 9.98 1.18
C TYR A 120 1.92 9.65 1.10
N PHE A 121 1.06 10.41 1.78
CA PHE A 121 -0.39 10.26 1.68
C PHE A 121 -0.89 10.44 0.23
N MET A 122 -0.42 11.46 -0.48
CA MET A 122 -0.79 11.66 -1.89
C MET A 122 -0.34 10.50 -2.79
N VAL A 123 0.83 9.91 -2.53
CA VAL A 123 1.28 8.69 -3.22
C VAL A 123 0.32 7.53 -2.94
N LYS A 124 -0.16 7.35 -1.70
CA LYS A 124 -1.17 6.30 -1.40
C LYS A 124 -2.50 6.53 -2.12
N VAL A 125 -2.90 7.79 -2.32
CA VAL A 125 -4.06 8.13 -3.17
C VAL A 125 -3.79 7.75 -4.63
N MET A 126 -2.59 8.01 -5.14
CA MET A 126 -2.19 7.60 -6.50
C MET A 126 -2.15 6.08 -6.67
N ASP A 127 -1.75 5.33 -5.64
CA ASP A 127 -1.73 3.87 -5.65
C ASP A 127 -3.11 3.25 -5.92
N LEU A 128 -4.22 3.98 -5.69
CA LEU A 128 -5.57 3.52 -6.06
C LEU A 128 -5.73 3.30 -7.57
N LEU A 129 -4.94 3.99 -8.40
CA LEU A 129 -4.97 3.83 -9.85
C LEU A 129 -4.51 2.44 -10.32
N ASP A 130 -3.71 1.72 -9.52
CA ASP A 130 -3.31 0.35 -9.85
C ASP A 130 -4.53 -0.54 -10.06
N THR A 131 -5.48 -0.48 -9.11
CA THR A 131 -6.70 -1.28 -9.18
C THR A 131 -7.62 -0.80 -10.30
N VAL A 132 -7.65 0.51 -10.57
CA VAL A 132 -8.39 1.08 -11.72
C VAL A 132 -7.85 0.50 -13.03
N PHE A 133 -6.53 0.46 -13.21
CA PHE A 133 -5.92 -0.17 -14.38
C PHE A 133 -6.22 -1.68 -14.46
N MET A 134 -6.25 -2.40 -13.34
CA MET A 134 -6.64 -3.82 -13.32
C MET A 134 -8.07 -4.03 -13.82
N VAL A 135 -9.02 -3.19 -13.40
CA VAL A 135 -10.42 -3.24 -13.85
C VAL A 135 -10.52 -2.95 -15.34
N LEU A 136 -9.94 -1.85 -15.81
CA LEU A 136 -9.99 -1.43 -17.23
C LEU A 136 -9.32 -2.45 -18.17
N ARG A 137 -8.38 -3.26 -17.66
CA ARG A 137 -7.70 -4.32 -18.42
C ARG A 137 -8.32 -5.70 -18.24
N LYS A 138 -9.47 -5.80 -17.56
CA LYS A 138 -10.15 -7.07 -17.22
C LYS A 138 -9.20 -8.07 -16.54
N LYS A 139 -8.37 -7.58 -15.61
CA LYS A 139 -7.46 -8.41 -14.80
C LYS A 139 -7.98 -8.58 -13.38
N GLU A 140 -9.29 -8.81 -13.23
CA GLU A 140 -9.97 -8.92 -11.94
C GLU A 140 -9.40 -9.99 -11.01
N ARG A 141 -8.76 -11.05 -11.56
CA ARG A 141 -8.01 -12.04 -10.77
C ARG A 141 -6.89 -11.44 -9.90
N GLN A 142 -6.42 -10.22 -10.22
CA GLN A 142 -5.40 -9.50 -9.46
C GLN A 142 -6.01 -8.67 -8.32
N ILE A 143 -7.31 -8.38 -8.41
CA ILE A 143 -8.06 -7.57 -7.44
C ILE A 143 -8.55 -8.51 -6.34
N SER A 144 -7.69 -8.71 -5.34
CA SER A 144 -8.03 -9.49 -4.15
C SER A 144 -8.63 -8.62 -3.05
N PHE A 145 -9.35 -9.23 -2.11
CA PHE A 145 -9.77 -8.55 -0.88
C PHE A 145 -8.59 -7.88 -0.17
N LEU A 146 -7.46 -8.60 -0.06
CA LEU A 146 -6.20 -8.08 0.51
C LEU A 146 -5.78 -6.76 -0.15
N HIS A 147 -5.80 -6.70 -1.48
CA HIS A 147 -5.39 -5.52 -2.22
C HIS A 147 -6.32 -4.33 -1.95
N VAL A 148 -7.63 -4.50 -2.14
CA VAL A 148 -8.60 -3.40 -1.95
C VAL A 148 -8.64 -2.93 -0.49
N TYR A 149 -8.59 -3.86 0.47
CA TYR A 149 -8.53 -3.57 1.90
C TYR A 149 -7.28 -2.76 2.26
N HIS A 150 -6.11 -3.19 1.80
CA HIS A 150 -4.85 -2.51 2.05
C HIS A 150 -4.85 -1.09 1.45
N HIS A 151 -5.18 -0.94 0.17
CA HIS A 151 -5.18 0.36 -0.50
C HIS A 151 -6.17 1.34 0.14
N THR A 152 -7.36 0.86 0.53
CA THR A 152 -8.33 1.66 1.29
C THR A 152 -7.78 2.07 2.65
N GLY A 153 -7.20 1.11 3.39
CA GLY A 153 -6.64 1.35 4.72
C GLY A 153 -5.48 2.35 4.70
N MET A 154 -4.57 2.24 3.73
CA MET A 154 -3.39 3.11 3.60
C MET A 154 -3.76 4.56 3.28
N VAL A 155 -4.82 4.80 2.49
CA VAL A 155 -5.31 6.16 2.22
C VAL A 155 -5.93 6.78 3.48
N MET A 156 -6.76 6.01 4.20
CA MET A 156 -7.39 6.49 5.43
C MET A 156 -6.37 6.72 6.55
N SER A 157 -5.44 5.79 6.75
CA SER A 157 -4.39 5.94 7.76
C SER A 157 -3.40 7.04 7.39
N GLY A 158 -3.08 7.20 6.11
CA GLY A 158 -2.24 8.30 5.61
C GLY A 158 -2.86 9.65 5.92
N TRP A 159 -4.16 9.83 5.68
CA TRP A 159 -4.86 11.08 6.01
C TRP A 159 -4.83 11.40 7.51
N ILE A 160 -5.10 10.40 8.37
CA ILE A 160 -5.04 10.53 9.83
C ILE A 160 -3.60 10.89 10.26
N ALA A 161 -2.59 10.21 9.71
CA ALA A 161 -1.21 10.46 10.04
C ALA A 161 -0.78 11.87 9.63
N THR A 162 -1.13 12.32 8.42
CA THR A 162 -0.85 13.69 7.99
C THR A 162 -1.56 14.71 8.88
N LYS A 163 -2.87 14.58 9.10
CA LYS A 163 -3.67 15.58 9.83
C LYS A 163 -3.25 15.74 11.30
N TYR A 164 -2.88 14.65 11.98
CA TYR A 164 -2.70 14.65 13.43
C TYR A 164 -1.28 14.37 13.91
N VAL A 165 -0.49 13.59 13.17
CA VAL A 165 0.86 13.16 13.60
C VAL A 165 1.87 13.17 12.43
N PRO A 166 2.10 14.31 11.76
CA PRO A 166 2.92 14.35 10.55
C PRO A 166 4.43 14.32 10.84
N GLY A 167 4.91 13.29 11.53
CA GLY A 167 6.31 13.10 11.91
C GLY A 167 6.52 11.99 12.95
N GLY A 168 7.69 11.95 13.57
CA GLY A 168 8.00 11.00 14.65
C GLY A 168 7.90 9.53 14.22
N HIS A 169 7.32 8.69 15.10
CA HIS A 169 7.32 7.23 14.98
C HIS A 169 6.74 6.68 13.67
N VAL A 170 5.78 7.37 13.04
CA VAL A 170 5.16 6.92 11.78
C VAL A 170 6.06 7.09 10.56
N VAL A 171 7.13 7.88 10.65
CA VAL A 171 8.08 8.09 9.55
C VAL A 171 8.77 6.79 9.14
N LEU A 172 9.02 5.86 10.07
CA LEU A 172 9.60 4.56 9.74
C LEU A 172 8.66 3.70 8.87
N VAL A 173 7.34 3.85 9.06
CA VAL A 173 6.33 3.21 8.19
C VAL A 173 6.49 3.72 6.76
N GLY A 174 6.57 5.04 6.59
CA GLY A 174 6.80 5.68 5.30
C GLY A 174 8.10 5.21 4.66
N LEU A 175 9.20 5.21 5.43
CA LEU A 175 10.52 4.78 4.97
C LEU A 175 10.50 3.37 4.38
N ILE A 176 10.06 2.38 5.16
CA ILE A 176 10.11 0.98 4.74
C ILE A 176 9.11 0.73 3.61
N ASN A 177 7.89 1.29 3.71
CA ASN A 177 6.88 1.12 2.68
C ASN A 177 7.34 1.70 1.33
N SER A 178 7.92 2.90 1.32
CA SER A 178 8.42 3.53 0.09
C SER A 178 9.58 2.75 -0.52
N PHE A 179 10.48 2.18 0.28
CA PHE A 179 11.51 1.27 -0.25
C PHE A 179 10.90 0.06 -0.97
N VAL A 180 9.98 -0.64 -0.31
CA VAL A 180 9.34 -1.83 -0.87
C VAL A 180 8.48 -1.48 -2.08
N HIS A 181 7.77 -0.35 -2.07
CA HIS A 181 7.01 0.13 -3.23
C HIS A 181 7.93 0.51 -4.40
N ALA A 182 9.09 1.13 -4.17
CA ALA A 182 10.05 1.38 -5.24
C ALA A 182 10.49 0.07 -5.93
N VAL A 183 10.80 -0.98 -5.15
CA VAL A 183 11.16 -2.30 -5.69
C VAL A 183 9.96 -2.96 -6.41
N MET A 184 8.76 -2.84 -5.85
CA MET A 184 7.53 -3.37 -6.45
C MET A 184 7.22 -2.72 -7.80
N TYR A 185 7.31 -1.39 -7.91
CA TYR A 185 7.05 -0.68 -9.16
C TYR A 185 8.16 -0.88 -10.19
N VAL A 186 9.42 -1.07 -9.78
CA VAL A 186 10.47 -1.55 -10.70
C VAL A 186 10.08 -2.90 -11.30
N TYR A 187 9.58 -3.83 -10.48
CA TYR A 187 9.08 -5.11 -10.98
C TYR A 187 7.90 -4.93 -11.95
N TYR A 188 6.94 -4.05 -11.64
CA TYR A 188 5.80 -3.79 -12.53
C TYR A 188 6.25 -3.19 -13.87
N LEU A 189 7.13 -2.19 -13.84
CA LEU A 189 7.72 -1.58 -15.03
C LEU A 189 8.41 -2.62 -15.92
N LEU A 190 9.27 -3.45 -15.34
CA LEU A 190 9.98 -4.51 -16.07
C LEU A 190 9.00 -5.49 -16.72
N THR A 191 7.95 -5.89 -16.01
CA THR A 191 6.92 -6.79 -16.55
C THR A 191 5.98 -6.13 -17.57
N ALA A 192 5.86 -4.80 -17.56
CA ALA A 192 5.13 -4.04 -18.55
C ALA A 192 5.95 -3.92 -19.85
N ILE A 193 7.26 -3.69 -19.75
CA ILE A 193 8.18 -3.62 -20.89
C ILE A 193 8.35 -4.99 -21.55
N ASN A 194 8.72 -6.00 -20.74
CA ASN A 194 8.93 -7.36 -21.20
C ASN A 194 8.08 -8.36 -20.39
N PRO A 195 7.00 -8.90 -21.00
CA PRO A 195 6.12 -9.87 -20.36
C PRO A 195 6.81 -11.16 -19.88
N GLU A 196 7.98 -11.52 -20.39
CA GLU A 196 8.72 -12.73 -19.97
C GLU A 196 9.08 -12.69 -18.48
N TYR A 197 9.34 -11.50 -17.92
CA TYR A 197 9.58 -11.35 -16.47
C TYR A 197 8.37 -11.76 -15.61
N LYS A 198 7.14 -11.77 -16.18
CA LYS A 198 5.95 -12.27 -15.46
C LYS A 198 6.01 -13.77 -15.22
N LYS A 199 6.77 -14.52 -16.01
CA LYS A 199 6.92 -15.97 -15.86
C LYS A 199 7.89 -16.32 -14.74
N SER A 200 8.75 -15.39 -14.32
CA SER A 200 9.68 -15.63 -13.23
C SER A 200 8.95 -15.68 -11.88
N ILE A 201 8.78 -16.90 -11.37
CA ILE A 201 8.23 -17.16 -10.04
C ILE A 201 9.18 -16.66 -8.95
N TRP A 202 10.50 -16.73 -9.21
CA TRP A 202 11.54 -16.32 -8.28
C TRP A 202 11.39 -14.85 -7.85
N TRP A 203 11.24 -13.94 -8.82
CA TRP A 203 11.04 -12.51 -8.54
C TRP A 203 9.78 -12.24 -7.73
N LYS A 204 8.64 -12.83 -8.12
CA LYS A 204 7.37 -12.65 -7.43
C LYS A 204 7.41 -13.16 -5.99
N LYS A 205 8.04 -14.33 -5.80
CA LYS A 205 8.21 -14.96 -4.49
C LYS A 205 9.01 -14.05 -3.55
N HIS A 206 10.19 -13.58 -3.98
CA HIS A 206 11.04 -12.73 -3.14
C HIS A 206 10.47 -11.33 -2.92
N LEU A 207 9.72 -10.78 -3.87
CA LEU A 207 8.98 -9.54 -3.66
C LEU A 207 7.91 -9.70 -2.56
N THR A 208 7.22 -10.84 -2.55
CA THR A 208 6.23 -11.16 -1.51
C THR A 208 6.91 -11.37 -0.15
N GLU A 209 8.08 -12.01 -0.12
CA GLU A 209 8.88 -12.17 1.11
C GLU A 209 9.35 -10.82 1.67
N LEU A 210 9.80 -9.92 0.79
CA LEU A 210 10.19 -8.56 1.17
C LEU A 210 9.02 -7.81 1.83
N GLN A 211 7.82 -7.90 1.26
CA GLN A 211 6.60 -7.32 1.85
C GLN A 211 6.26 -7.94 3.22
N MET A 212 6.40 -9.25 3.38
CA MET A 212 6.19 -9.91 4.69
C MET A 212 7.21 -9.45 5.73
N VAL A 213 8.48 -9.34 5.36
CA VAL A 213 9.55 -8.83 6.25
C VAL A 213 9.26 -7.39 6.67
N GLN A 214 8.78 -6.54 5.77
CA GLN A 214 8.33 -5.19 6.12
C GLN A 214 7.26 -5.23 7.23
N PHE A 215 6.21 -6.04 7.10
CA PHE A 215 5.14 -6.09 8.12
C PHE A 215 5.65 -6.60 9.48
N ILE A 216 6.62 -7.51 9.50
CA ILE A 216 7.26 -7.97 10.75
C ILE A 216 8.00 -6.82 11.43
N ILE A 217 8.82 -6.07 10.67
CA ILE A 217 9.58 -4.94 11.20
C ILE A 217 8.63 -3.86 11.73
N LEU A 218 7.58 -3.52 10.97
CA LEU A 218 6.61 -2.49 11.36
C LEU A 218 5.73 -2.91 12.54
N ALA A 219 5.35 -4.19 12.64
CA ALA A 219 4.66 -4.72 13.81
C ALA A 219 5.55 -4.60 15.06
N TRP A 220 6.81 -4.98 14.97
CA TRP A 220 7.78 -4.86 16.07
C TRP A 220 7.98 -3.40 16.48
N HIS A 221 8.18 -2.50 15.52
CA HIS A 221 8.31 -1.06 15.76
C HIS A 221 7.09 -0.46 16.46
N SER A 222 5.88 -0.87 16.04
CA SER A 222 4.63 -0.43 16.68
C SER A 222 4.51 -0.99 18.11
N ALA A 223 4.90 -2.25 18.31
CA ALA A 223 4.84 -2.90 19.62
C ALA A 223 5.78 -2.23 20.64
N ILE A 224 7.00 -1.85 20.24
CA ILE A 224 7.94 -1.14 21.12
C ILE A 224 7.31 0.16 21.63
N ALA A 225 6.70 0.98 20.75
CA ALA A 225 6.08 2.22 21.16
C ALA A 225 4.90 2.02 22.14
N VAL A 226 4.08 0.98 21.93
CA VAL A 226 2.97 0.66 22.84
C VAL A 226 3.47 0.18 24.20
N LEU A 227 4.48 -0.70 24.21
CA LEU A 227 4.97 -1.36 25.42
C LEU A 227 5.92 -0.49 26.23
N ASN A 228 6.57 0.50 25.62
CA ASN A 228 7.48 1.41 26.29
C ASN A 228 6.69 2.47 27.11
N PRO A 229 6.80 2.48 28.45
CA PRO A 229 6.12 3.48 29.27
C PRO A 229 6.57 4.90 28.98
N SER A 230 7.86 5.08 28.66
CA SER A 230 8.51 6.38 28.42
C SER A 230 8.25 6.95 27.02
N CYS A 231 7.53 6.23 26.16
CA CYS A 231 7.19 6.71 24.82
C CYS A 231 5.91 7.55 24.86
N ASN A 232 6.00 8.85 24.58
CA ASN A 232 4.83 9.74 24.55
C ASN A 232 4.18 9.86 23.17
N PHE A 233 4.66 9.12 22.17
CA PHE A 233 3.96 9.01 20.89
C PHE A 233 2.54 8.43 21.10
N PRO A 234 1.49 8.90 20.38
CA PRO A 234 0.12 8.47 20.58
C PRO A 234 -0.09 6.94 20.57
N LYS A 235 -0.18 6.34 21.77
CA LYS A 235 -0.25 4.88 21.95
C LYS A 235 -1.49 4.27 21.33
N ILE A 236 -2.60 5.00 21.25
CA ILE A 236 -3.83 4.55 20.59
C ILE A 236 -3.55 4.25 19.11
N LEU A 237 -2.83 5.13 18.41
CA LEU A 237 -2.51 4.95 16.99
C LEU A 237 -1.61 3.72 16.80
N MET A 238 -0.59 3.56 17.64
CA MET A 238 0.29 2.39 17.57
C MET A 238 -0.42 1.09 17.96
N GLY A 239 -1.37 1.16 18.90
CA GLY A 239 -2.26 0.06 19.27
C GLY A 239 -3.20 -0.36 18.15
N ILE A 240 -3.49 0.51 17.17
CA ILE A 240 -4.20 0.17 15.93
C ILE A 240 -3.23 -0.39 14.87
N PHE A 241 -2.05 0.21 14.71
CA PHE A 241 -1.07 -0.20 13.71
C PHE A 241 -0.45 -1.57 14.00
N PHE A 242 -0.23 -1.92 15.26
CA PHE A 242 0.27 -3.24 15.64
C PHE A 242 -0.62 -4.40 15.13
N PRO A 243 -1.91 -4.50 15.52
CA PRO A 243 -2.78 -5.57 15.03
C PRO A 243 -3.01 -5.47 13.53
N GLN A 244 -3.00 -4.25 12.95
CA GLN A 244 -3.10 -4.07 11.50
C GLN A 244 -1.94 -4.71 10.74
N ASN A 245 -0.69 -4.46 11.16
CA ASN A 245 0.48 -5.07 10.52
C ASN A 245 0.48 -6.59 10.69
N PHE A 246 0.03 -7.10 11.85
CA PHE A 246 -0.12 -8.54 12.06
C PHE A 246 -1.19 -9.17 11.16
N PHE A 247 -2.34 -8.50 11.00
CA PHE A 247 -3.38 -8.93 10.08
C PHE A 247 -2.88 -8.95 8.62
N MET A 248 -2.16 -7.92 8.19
CA MET A 248 -1.52 -7.87 6.87
C MET A 248 -0.53 -9.02 6.68
N LEU A 249 0.30 -9.31 7.68
CA LEU A 249 1.24 -10.43 7.66
C LEU A 249 0.52 -11.78 7.46
N ILE A 250 -0.59 -12.02 8.17
CA ILE A 250 -1.39 -13.24 8.02
C ILE A 250 -1.95 -13.37 6.59
N MET A 251 -2.50 -12.30 6.03
CA MET A 251 -3.05 -12.35 4.68
C MET A 251 -1.98 -12.56 3.62
N PHE A 252 -0.82 -11.92 3.77
CA PHE A 252 0.33 -12.14 2.87
C PHE A 252 0.89 -13.55 2.99
N TRP A 253 0.91 -14.11 4.20
CA TRP A 253 1.30 -15.50 4.42
C TRP A 253 0.33 -16.48 3.76
N ASP A 254 -0.98 -16.26 3.88
CA ASP A 254 -2.00 -17.06 3.18
C ASP A 254 -1.84 -16.96 1.66
N PHE A 255 -1.65 -15.75 1.12
CA PHE A 255 -1.34 -15.53 -0.29
C PHE A 255 -0.07 -16.28 -0.72
N TYR A 256 1.02 -16.17 0.06
CA TYR A 256 2.29 -16.81 -0.22
C TYR A 256 2.16 -18.34 -0.24
N ARG A 257 1.49 -18.92 0.76
CA ARG A 257 1.23 -20.36 0.84
C ARG A 257 0.43 -20.85 -0.35
N LYS A 258 -0.65 -20.16 -0.71
CA LYS A 258 -1.53 -20.54 -1.83
C LYS A 258 -0.82 -20.47 -3.18
N ASN A 259 0.02 -19.47 -3.41
CA ASN A 259 0.63 -19.23 -4.72
C ASN A 259 1.98 -19.94 -4.92
N TYR A 260 2.78 -20.11 -3.86
CA TYR A 260 4.17 -20.59 -3.99
C TYR A 260 4.45 -21.93 -3.29
N LEU A 261 3.71 -22.29 -2.24
CA LEU A 261 3.93 -23.54 -1.50
C LEU A 261 2.90 -24.63 -1.83
N SER A 262 1.72 -24.25 -2.33
CA SER A 262 0.71 -25.22 -2.72
C SER A 262 1.15 -26.00 -3.96
N LYS A 263 1.26 -27.34 -3.81
CA LYS A 263 1.67 -28.28 -4.87
C LYS A 263 0.81 -28.23 -6.14
N LYS A 264 -0.33 -27.53 -6.15
CA LYS A 264 -1.17 -27.33 -7.34
C LYS A 264 -0.50 -26.50 -8.44
N ASN A 265 0.52 -25.69 -8.15
CA ASN A 265 1.29 -24.94 -9.15
C ASN A 265 2.61 -25.64 -9.56
N ILE A 266 2.87 -26.84 -9.03
CA ILE A 266 3.97 -27.71 -9.46
C ILE A 266 3.35 -28.87 -10.23
N GLN A 267 2.72 -28.58 -11.38
CA GLN A 267 2.69 -29.57 -12.44
C GLN A 267 3.95 -29.33 -13.28
N PRO A 268 5.00 -30.16 -13.15
CA PRO A 268 5.98 -30.21 -14.21
C PRO A 268 5.25 -30.73 -15.45
N GLU A 269 5.58 -30.14 -16.58
CA GLU A 269 5.18 -30.42 -17.97
C GLU A 269 5.43 -31.87 -18.44
N LYS A 270 5.62 -32.83 -17.52
CA LYS A 270 6.02 -34.22 -17.79
C LYS A 270 4.88 -35.24 -17.88
N VAL A 271 3.61 -34.81 -17.83
CA VAL A 271 2.46 -35.75 -17.95
C VAL A 271 1.89 -35.83 -19.37
N LEU A 272 2.23 -34.89 -20.27
CA LEU A 272 1.83 -34.99 -21.68
C LEU A 272 2.78 -35.83 -22.54
N GLU A 273 4.10 -35.81 -22.29
CA GLU A 273 5.06 -36.64 -23.05
C GLU A 273 4.81 -38.14 -22.84
N ASN A 274 4.56 -38.57 -21.59
CA ASN A 274 4.29 -39.98 -21.31
C ASN A 274 2.97 -40.47 -21.91
N LYS A 275 1.96 -39.61 -22.13
CA LYS A 275 0.70 -40.02 -22.80
C LYS A 275 0.84 -40.10 -24.33
N VAL A 276 1.71 -39.29 -24.93
CA VAL A 276 1.96 -39.34 -26.38
C VAL A 276 2.85 -40.54 -26.75
N GLU A 277 3.87 -40.86 -25.95
CA GLU A 277 4.71 -42.06 -26.19
C GLU A 277 3.94 -43.38 -25.97
N THR A 278 3.03 -43.44 -24.99
CA THR A 278 2.25 -44.67 -24.76
C THR A 278 1.21 -44.91 -25.86
N ASN A 279 0.62 -43.84 -26.44
CA ASN A 279 -0.31 -43.96 -27.56
C ASN A 279 0.40 -44.31 -28.88
N ASN A 280 1.56 -43.72 -29.17
CA ASN A 280 2.35 -44.04 -30.37
C ASN A 280 2.92 -45.47 -30.36
N ASN A 281 3.15 -46.05 -29.18
CA ASN A 281 3.60 -47.44 -29.03
C ASN A 281 2.46 -48.47 -29.09
N MET A 282 1.20 -48.07 -28.89
CA MET A 282 0.04 -48.94 -29.10
C MET A 282 -0.37 -49.01 -30.58
N GLU A 283 -0.26 -47.91 -31.35
CA GLU A 283 -0.58 -47.92 -32.78
C GLU A 283 0.44 -48.73 -33.63
N LYS A 284 1.70 -48.83 -33.19
CA LYS A 284 2.73 -49.62 -33.91
C LYS A 284 2.69 -51.14 -33.67
N LYS A 285 1.78 -51.65 -32.84
CA LYS A 285 1.61 -53.10 -32.58
C LYS A 285 0.38 -53.70 -33.26
N VAL A 286 -0.34 -52.93 -34.08
CA VAL A 286 -1.50 -53.39 -34.85
C VAL A 286 -1.25 -53.15 -36.35
N VAL A 287 -0.20 -53.79 -36.88
CA VAL A 287 -0.05 -54.13 -38.31
C VAL A 287 0.67 -55.47 -38.38
#